data_AF-A0A3D5RN40-F1
#
_entry.id   AF-A0A3D5RN40-F1
#
_cell.length_a   1.000
_cell.length_b   1.000
_cell.length_c   1.000
_cell.angle_alpha   90.00
_cell.angle_beta   90.00
_cell.angle_gamma   90.00
#
_symmetry.space_group_name_H-M   'P 1'
#
loop_
_entity.id
_entity.type
_entity.pdbx_description
1 polymer ?
#
loop_
_entity_poly.entity_id
_entity_poly.type
_entity_poly.pdbx_seq_one_letter_code
_entity_poly.pdbx_strand_id
1 'polypeptide(L)'
;MEIVIGTRGSRLELAQTYYVKNLLENLNENLDIEIKIVKTTGDKDQKTKLSELGLGVFTKELDIKMLNNEIDIAVHSLKDVPTVWNENLTISATPKRES
;
A
#
# COMPACT_ATOMS: atom_id res chain seq x y z
N MET A 1 -19.26 7.56 -1.71
CA MET A 1 -18.50 6.72 -2.67
C MET A 1 -17.54 5.91 -1.84
N GLU A 2 -17.53 4.60 -2.02
CA GLU A 2 -16.73 3.68 -1.22
C GLU A 2 -15.35 3.49 -1.85
N ILE A 3 -14.29 3.53 -1.02
CA ILE A 3 -12.90 3.30 -1.43
C ILE A 3 -12.28 2.33 -0.43
N VAL A 4 -11.71 1.23 -0.95
CA VAL A 4 -11.00 0.24 -0.16
C VAL A 4 -9.50 0.47 -0.31
N ILE A 5 -8.84 0.85 0.79
CA ILE A 5 -7.39 1.06 0.84
C ILE A 5 -6.69 -0.19 1.32
N GLY A 6 -5.83 -0.77 0.48
CA GLY A 6 -4.91 -1.83 0.87
C GLY A 6 -3.67 -1.30 1.58
N THR A 7 -3.27 -1.98 2.65
CA THR A 7 -2.03 -1.68 3.37
C THR A 7 -1.44 -2.91 4.05
N ARG A 8 -0.17 -2.83 4.46
CA ARG A 8 0.46 -3.85 5.31
C ARG A 8 0.05 -3.66 6.78
N GLY A 9 0.20 -4.72 7.58
CA GLY A 9 -0.34 -4.79 8.95
C GLY A 9 0.55 -4.21 10.05
N SER A 10 1.74 -3.72 9.71
CA SER A 10 2.65 -3.03 10.64
C SER A 10 2.02 -1.76 11.21
N ARG A 11 2.46 -1.39 12.42
CA ARG A 11 2.04 -0.13 13.05
C ARG A 11 2.40 1.09 12.21
N LEU A 12 3.54 1.07 11.53
CA LEU A 12 3.97 2.21 10.70
C LEU A 12 3.14 2.30 9.43
N GLU A 13 2.92 1.17 8.74
CA GLU A 13 2.13 1.16 7.51
C GLU A 13 0.65 1.53 7.77
N LEU A 14 0.08 1.08 8.89
CA LEU A 14 -1.24 1.54 9.33
C LEU A 14 -1.26 3.05 9.59
N ALA A 15 -0.26 3.60 10.28
CA ALA A 15 -0.18 5.04 10.55
C ALA A 15 -0.09 5.86 9.24
N GLN A 16 0.71 5.42 8.28
CA GLN A 16 0.81 6.04 6.95
C GLN A 16 -0.54 5.98 6.20
N THR A 17 -1.25 4.86 6.34
CA THR A 17 -2.57 4.66 5.72
C THR A 17 -3.62 5.56 6.34
N TYR A 18 -3.65 5.69 7.66
CA TYR A 18 -4.54 6.64 8.34
C TYR A 18 -4.21 8.08 7.98
N TYR A 19 -2.94 8.42 7.81
CA TYR A 19 -2.55 9.75 7.32
C TYR A 19 -3.13 10.03 5.92
N VAL A 20 -3.00 9.09 4.97
CA VAL A 20 -3.58 9.22 3.64
C VAL A 20 -5.11 9.27 3.69
N LYS A 21 -5.75 8.41 4.50
CA LYS A 21 -7.20 8.42 4.72
C LYS A 21 -7.69 9.79 5.17
N ASN A 22 -7.05 10.37 6.19
CA ASN A 22 -7.41 11.70 6.70
C ASN A 22 -7.26 12.78 5.61
N LEU A 23 -6.23 12.71 4.75
CA LEU A 23 -6.09 13.65 3.64
C LEU A 23 -7.23 13.53 2.62
N LEU A 24 -7.66 12.31 2.32
CA LEU A 24 -8.77 12.05 1.39
C LEU A 24 -10.11 12.53 1.97
N GLU A 25 -10.40 12.22 3.24
CA GLU A 25 -11.62 12.66 3.93
C GLU A 25 -11.70 14.19 4.02
N ASN A 26 -10.57 14.89 4.23
CA ASN A 26 -10.52 16.36 4.21
C ASN A 26 -10.79 16.97 2.82
N LEU A 27 -10.55 16.23 1.73
CA LEU A 27 -10.87 16.69 0.38
C LEU A 27 -12.33 16.43 0.02
N ASN A 28 -12.93 15.38 0.57
CA ASN A 28 -14.33 15.05 0.36
C ASN A 28 -14.89 14.22 1.54
N GLU A 29 -15.69 14.88 2.36
CA GLU A 29 -16.31 14.29 3.56
C GLU A 29 -17.33 13.17 3.24
N ASN A 30 -17.73 13.01 1.99
CA ASN A 30 -18.68 11.96 1.56
C ASN A 30 -17.98 10.66 1.08
N LEU A 31 -16.66 10.57 1.25
CA LEU A 31 -15.93 9.33 1.01
C LEU A 31 -16.13 8.38 2.17
N ASP A 32 -16.51 7.14 1.86
CA ASP A 32 -16.51 6.04 2.81
C ASP A 32 -15.24 5.22 2.55
N ILE A 33 -14.36 5.12 3.54
CA ILE A 33 -13.02 4.56 3.36
C ILE A 33 -12.81 3.37 4.29
N GLU A 34 -12.73 2.17 3.67
CA GLU A 34 -12.34 0.92 4.33
C GLU A 34 -10.82 0.73 4.25
N ILE A 35 -10.20 0.19 5.31
CA ILE A 35 -8.79 -0.21 5.31
C ILE A 35 -8.71 -1.74 5.36
N LYS A 36 -8.09 -2.33 4.34
CA LYS A 36 -7.88 -3.77 4.20
C LYS A 36 -6.42 -4.12 4.41
N ILE A 37 -6.15 -4.88 5.48
CA ILE A 37 -4.79 -5.34 5.79
C ILE A 37 -4.43 -6.53 4.89
N VAL A 38 -3.27 -6.45 4.26
CA VAL A 38 -2.71 -7.48 3.37
C VAL A 38 -1.38 -7.96 3.93
N LYS A 39 -1.28 -9.28 4.17
CA LYS A 39 -0.02 -9.90 4.58
C LYS A 39 0.82 -10.25 3.35
N THR A 40 2.00 -9.65 3.26
CA THR A 40 2.93 -9.86 2.14
C THR A 40 3.90 -11.01 2.42
N THR A 41 4.63 -11.44 1.39
CA THR A 41 5.70 -12.44 1.56
C THR A 41 6.78 -11.95 2.52
N GLY A 42 7.19 -10.68 2.42
CA GLY A 42 8.18 -10.10 3.33
C GLY A 42 7.69 -9.98 4.78
N ASP A 43 6.38 -9.92 5.02
CA ASP A 43 5.83 -9.97 6.39
C ASP A 43 5.91 -11.38 6.99
N LYS A 44 5.75 -12.41 6.15
CA LYS A 44 5.73 -13.82 6.56
C LYS A 44 7.14 -14.39 6.74
N ASP A 45 8.09 -14.00 5.90
CA ASP A 45 9.47 -14.47 5.96
C ASP A 45 10.42 -13.36 6.43
N GLN A 46 10.63 -13.32 7.75
CA GLN A 46 11.58 -12.40 8.40
C GLN A 46 12.96 -13.03 8.65
N LYS A 47 13.16 -14.30 8.28
CA LYS A 47 14.39 -15.05 8.56
C LYS A 47 15.34 -14.99 7.37
N THR A 48 14.78 -15.05 6.17
CA THR A 48 15.53 -14.96 4.92
C THR A 48 15.97 -13.51 4.71
N LYS A 49 17.19 -13.31 4.20
CA LYS A 49 17.69 -11.97 3.90
C LYS A 49 16.87 -11.36 2.77
N LEU A 50 16.61 -10.06 2.85
CA LEU A 50 15.82 -9.35 1.83
C LEU A 50 16.41 -9.50 0.41
N SER A 51 17.75 -9.56 0.30
CA SER A 51 18.47 -9.80 -0.96
C SER A 51 18.16 -11.15 -1.61
N GLU A 52 17.72 -12.14 -0.83
CA GLU A 52 17.42 -13.49 -1.30
C GLU A 52 15.91 -13.67 -1.62
N LEU A 53 15.04 -12.81 -1.07
CA LEU A 53 13.60 -12.87 -1.28
C LEU A 53 13.14 -12.28 -2.64
N GLY A 54 14.01 -11.50 -3.29
CA GLY A 54 13.73 -10.89 -4.60
C GLY A 54 13.06 -9.52 -4.52
N LEU A 55 12.58 -9.03 -5.66
CA LEU A 55 11.97 -7.70 -5.79
C LEU A 55 10.47 -7.72 -5.46
N GLY A 56 9.96 -6.62 -4.88
CA GLY A 56 8.53 -6.43 -4.65
C GLY A 56 7.93 -7.26 -3.52
N VAL A 57 8.74 -7.79 -2.61
CA VAL A 57 8.30 -8.70 -1.52
C VAL A 57 7.30 -8.08 -0.54
N PHE A 58 7.19 -6.76 -0.55
CA PHE A 58 6.25 -5.97 0.26
C PHE A 58 5.11 -5.32 -0.54
N THR A 59 5.12 -5.43 -1.88
CA THR A 59 4.13 -4.76 -2.74
C THR A 59 3.31 -5.76 -3.56
N LYS A 60 3.89 -6.90 -3.93
CA LYS A 60 3.30 -7.86 -4.86
C LYS A 60 1.89 -8.30 -4.48
N GLU A 61 1.62 -8.62 -3.22
CA GLU A 61 0.27 -9.04 -2.80
C GLU A 61 -0.75 -7.90 -2.83
N LEU A 62 -0.31 -6.66 -2.63
CA LEU A 62 -1.15 -5.47 -2.78
C LEU A 62 -1.44 -5.21 -4.27
N ASP A 63 -0.43 -5.29 -5.13
CA ASP A 63 -0.57 -5.18 -6.58
C ASP A 63 -1.58 -6.19 -7.13
N ILE A 64 -1.48 -7.46 -6.73
CA ILE A 64 -2.43 -8.52 -7.13
C ILE A 64 -3.85 -8.17 -6.69
N LYS A 65 -4.03 -7.64 -5.48
CA LYS A 65 -5.35 -7.25 -4.98
C LYS A 65 -5.92 -6.05 -5.72
N MET A 66 -5.10 -5.07 -6.08
CA MET A 66 -5.54 -3.95 -6.93
C MET A 66 -5.98 -4.46 -8.31
N LEU A 67 -5.17 -5.30 -8.95
CA LEU A 67 -5.48 -5.87 -10.27
C LEU A 67 -6.74 -6.75 -10.27
N ASN A 68 -7.06 -7.37 -9.13
CA ASN A 68 -8.28 -8.16 -8.95
C ASN A 68 -9.49 -7.34 -8.47
N ASN A 69 -9.39 -6.01 -8.38
CA ASN A 69 -10.42 -5.12 -7.83
C ASN A 69 -10.86 -5.50 -6.39
N GLU A 70 -9.93 -6.06 -5.60
CA GLU A 70 -10.16 -6.35 -4.18
C GLU A 70 -9.86 -5.17 -3.25
N ILE A 71 -9.11 -4.19 -3.76
CA ILE A 71 -8.78 -2.89 -3.17
C ILE A 71 -8.69 -1.88 -4.32
N ASP A 72 -9.00 -0.61 -4.06
CA ASP A 72 -8.99 0.45 -5.08
C ASP A 72 -7.64 1.16 -5.14
N ILE A 73 -7.01 1.37 -3.98
CA ILE A 73 -5.67 1.97 -3.86
C ILE A 73 -4.84 1.22 -2.83
N ALA A 74 -3.51 1.28 -2.98
CA ALA A 74 -2.57 0.78 -2.00
C ALA A 74 -1.69 1.91 -1.45
N VAL A 75 -1.43 1.90 -0.14
CA VAL A 75 -0.51 2.84 0.51
C VAL A 75 0.80 2.13 0.85
N HIS A 76 1.91 2.71 0.40
CA HIS A 76 3.25 2.17 0.61
C HIS A 76 4.20 3.24 1.15
N SER A 77 5.22 2.79 1.87
CA SER A 77 6.46 3.56 1.97
C SER A 77 7.15 3.53 0.61
N LEU A 78 7.42 4.70 0.02
CA LEU A 78 7.93 4.79 -1.35
C LEU A 78 9.27 4.03 -1.56
N LYS A 79 10.10 3.92 -0.51
CA LYS A 79 11.35 3.15 -0.54
C LYS A 79 11.17 1.65 -0.81
N ASP A 80 9.99 1.12 -0.52
CA ASP A 80 9.66 -0.31 -0.66
C ASP A 80 8.99 -0.61 -2.00
N VAL A 81 8.64 0.43 -2.78
CA VAL A 81 8.09 0.28 -4.13
C VAL A 81 9.23 -0.09 -5.09
N PRO A 82 9.11 -1.18 -5.87
CA PRO A 82 10.15 -1.57 -6.82
C PRO A 82 10.31 -0.51 -7.91
N THR A 83 11.46 -0.47 -8.58
CA THR A 83 11.67 0.45 -9.73
C THR A 83 11.01 -0.03 -11.01
N VAL A 84 10.58 -1.30 -11.03
CA VAL A 84 9.83 -1.94 -12.12
C VAL A 84 8.57 -2.52 -11.51
N TRP A 85 7.41 -2.08 -11.98
CA TRP A 85 6.09 -2.55 -11.55
C TRP A 85 5.21 -2.89 -12.75
N ASN A 86 4.03 -3.46 -12.50
CA ASN A 86 3.08 -3.84 -13.55
C ASN A 86 2.59 -2.59 -14.32
N GLU A 87 2.61 -2.62 -15.65
CA GLU A 87 2.20 -1.50 -16.50
C GLU A 87 0.76 -1.02 -16.29
N ASN A 88 -0.11 -1.87 -15.73
CA ASN A 88 -1.49 -1.54 -15.40
C ASN A 88 -1.62 -0.84 -14.03
N LEU A 89 -0.52 -0.63 -13.33
CA LEU A 89 -0.46 0.07 -12.05
C LEU A 89 0.38 1.34 -12.20
N THR A 90 0.00 2.38 -11.45
CA THR A 90 0.72 3.64 -11.42
C THR A 90 0.78 4.20 -10.01
N ILE A 91 1.81 5.01 -9.74
CA ILE A 91 1.86 5.85 -8.55
C ILE A 91 1.02 7.09 -8.83
N SER A 92 -0.22 7.10 -8.35
CA SER A 92 -1.17 8.20 -8.59
C SER A 92 -0.88 9.44 -7.75
N ALA A 93 -0.25 9.28 -6.58
CA ALA A 93 0.05 10.37 -5.67
C ALA A 93 1.26 10.07 -4.79
N THR A 94 1.96 11.13 -4.39
CA THR A 94 2.97 11.10 -3.33
C THR A 94 2.67 12.23 -2.35
N PRO A 95 2.31 11.94 -1.09
CA PRO A 95 2.14 12.96 -0.07
C PRO A 95 3.44 13.75 0.16
N LYS A 96 3.34 14.89 0.85
CA LYS A 96 4.53 15.69 1.22
C LYS A 96 5.52 14.80 1.98
N ARG A 97 6.78 14.83 1.55
CA ARG A 97 7.85 14.04 2.17
C ARG A 97 8.05 14.48 3.63
N GLU A 98 8.11 13.50 4.52
CA GLU A 98 8.52 13.67 5.92
C GLU A 98 10.07 13.84 6.01
N SER A 99 10.55 14.49 7.07
CA SER A 99 11.95 14.91 7.27
C SER A 99 12.86 13.78 7.75
#